data_AF-A0A160PL95-F1
#
_entry.id   AF-A0A160PL95-F1
#
_cell.length_a   1.000
_cell.length_b   1.000
_cell.length_c   1.000
_cell.angle_alpha   90.00
_cell.angle_beta   90.00
_cell.angle_gamma   90.00
#
_symmetry.space_group_name_H-M   'P 1'
#
loop_
_entity.id
_entity.type
_entity.pdbx_description
1 polymer ?
#
loop_
_entity_poly.entity_id
_entity_poly.type
_entity_poly.pdbx_seq_one_letter_code
_entity_poly.pdbx_strand_id
1 'polypeptide(L)'
;MSEHFVWGIKDSFLQYVNALPDGSITASNGAILTPKNVFHFPLTTSTSDKFESSGEISIHGHHGMLDVTFHHLTVTLEQDKAVISVQVKGRSMKIARGHVIHHTPEEIVISTQVTTMGSELLGGVYQAGTDMDPLTIHLNSEG
;
A
#
# COMPACT_ATOMS: atom_id res chain seq x y z
N MET A 1 -9.49 -18.81 -3.22
CA MET A 1 -8.31 -17.95 -3.43
C MET A 1 -7.73 -17.63 -2.05
N SER A 2 -6.48 -17.19 -1.92
CA SER A 2 -5.95 -16.76 -0.61
C SER A 2 -6.31 -15.31 -0.34
N GLU A 3 -6.58 -14.96 0.91
CA GLU A 3 -6.87 -13.58 1.32
C GLU A 3 -5.62 -12.70 1.16
N HIS A 4 -5.80 -11.49 0.62
CA HIS A 4 -4.69 -10.60 0.31
C HIS A 4 -5.15 -9.15 0.11
N PHE A 5 -4.20 -8.23 0.24
CA PHE A 5 -4.35 -6.86 -0.23
C PHE A 5 -3.89 -6.73 -1.68
N VAL A 6 -4.55 -5.85 -2.42
CA VAL A 6 -4.16 -5.42 -3.76
C VAL A 6 -4.02 -3.90 -3.74
N TRP A 7 -2.83 -3.40 -4.06
CA TRP A 7 -2.58 -1.95 -4.04
C TRP A 7 -1.48 -1.54 -5.02
N GLY A 8 -1.74 -0.50 -5.82
CA GLY A 8 -0.76 0.09 -6.73
C GLY A 8 0.11 1.18 -6.09
N ILE A 9 -0.18 1.59 -4.85
CA ILE A 9 0.38 2.78 -4.19
C ILE A 9 0.03 4.05 -4.98
N LYS A 10 0.71 4.24 -6.12
CA LYS A 10 0.43 5.25 -7.12
C LYS A 10 1.09 4.80 -8.43
N ASP A 11 0.28 4.40 -9.42
CA ASP A 11 0.79 3.90 -10.70
C ASP A 11 1.78 4.86 -11.38
N SER A 12 1.48 6.16 -11.40
CA SER A 12 2.39 7.18 -11.95
C SER A 12 3.75 7.25 -11.24
N PHE A 13 3.81 6.96 -9.94
CA PHE A 13 5.06 6.90 -9.20
C PHE A 13 5.87 5.66 -9.60
N LEU A 14 5.23 4.49 -9.68
CA LEU A 14 5.90 3.25 -10.07
C LEU A 14 6.39 3.29 -11.53
N GLN A 15 5.59 3.88 -12.44
CA GLN A 15 6.02 4.12 -13.82
C GLN A 15 7.23 5.04 -13.90
N TYR A 16 7.23 6.13 -13.13
CA TYR A 16 8.36 7.03 -13.06
C TYR A 16 9.63 6.31 -12.59
N VAL A 17 9.56 5.52 -11.51
CA VAL A 17 10.71 4.75 -11.02
C VAL A 17 11.21 3.77 -12.09
N ASN A 18 10.32 3.00 -12.71
CA ASN A 18 10.70 2.05 -13.77
C ASN A 18 11.33 2.71 -14.99
N ALA A 19 11.06 4.00 -15.24
CA ALA A 19 11.66 4.75 -16.34
C ALA A 19 13.07 5.30 -16.00
N LEU A 20 13.49 5.24 -14.74
CA LEU A 20 14.83 5.67 -14.34
C LEU A 20 15.88 4.64 -14.78
N PRO A 21 17.05 5.08 -15.27
CA PRO A 21 18.15 4.17 -15.62
C PRO A 21 18.60 3.26 -14.47
N ASP A 22 18.46 3.73 -13.23
CA ASP A 22 18.81 3.04 -11.99
C ASP A 22 17.59 2.69 -11.12
N GLY A 23 16.39 2.80 -11.71
CA GLY A 23 15.14 2.52 -11.02
C GLY A 23 14.99 1.05 -10.69
N SER A 24 14.54 0.75 -9.47
CA SER A 24 14.27 -0.62 -9.04
C SER A 24 13.08 -0.65 -8.11
N ILE A 25 12.16 -1.56 -8.38
CA ILE A 25 11.02 -1.87 -7.53
C ILE A 25 11.05 -3.36 -7.28
N THR A 26 11.19 -3.76 -6.02
CA THR A 26 11.20 -5.16 -5.62
C THR A 26 10.11 -5.42 -4.59
N ALA A 27 9.58 -6.63 -4.63
CA ALA A 27 8.66 -7.17 -3.64
C ALA A 27 9.27 -8.45 -3.07
N SER A 28 9.18 -8.62 -1.75
CA SER A 28 9.76 -9.74 -1.03
C SER A 28 8.87 -10.16 0.15
N ASN A 29 9.29 -11.19 0.89
CA ASN A 29 8.59 -11.66 2.10
C ASN A 29 7.10 -11.99 1.87
N GLY A 30 6.78 -12.54 0.69
CA GLY A 30 5.43 -12.91 0.29
C GLY A 30 4.69 -11.86 -0.55
N ALA A 31 5.14 -10.61 -0.58
CA ALA A 31 4.61 -9.63 -1.52
C ALA A 31 4.97 -10.00 -2.96
N ILE A 32 4.05 -9.75 -3.89
CA ILE A 32 4.25 -9.98 -5.32
C ILE A 32 3.96 -8.69 -6.06
N LEU A 33 4.90 -8.26 -6.91
CA LEU A 33 4.67 -7.19 -7.89
C LEU A 33 4.22 -7.81 -9.21
N THR A 34 3.04 -7.42 -9.69
CA THR A 34 2.54 -7.85 -11.00
C THR A 34 3.15 -7.03 -12.14
N PRO A 35 3.13 -7.52 -13.40
CA PRO A 35 3.57 -6.74 -14.57
C PRO A 35 2.81 -5.43 -14.82
N LYS A 36 1.68 -5.22 -14.13
CA LYS A 36 0.86 -3.99 -14.22
C LYS A 36 1.14 -2.99 -13.09
N ASN A 37 2.29 -3.12 -12.40
CA ASN A 37 2.65 -2.27 -11.25
C ASN A 37 1.64 -2.31 -10.10
N VAL A 38 1.02 -3.46 -9.86
CA VAL A 38 0.12 -3.68 -8.72
C VAL A 38 0.74 -4.69 -7.78
N PHE A 39 0.78 -4.38 -6.49
CA PHE A 39 1.28 -5.27 -5.46
C PHE A 39 0.16 -6.13 -4.88
N HIS A 40 0.47 -7.40 -4.62
CA HIS A 40 -0.35 -8.32 -3.86
C HIS A 40 0.37 -8.63 -2.54
N PHE A 41 -0.29 -8.38 -1.40
CA PHE A 41 0.27 -8.65 -0.08
C PHE A 41 -0.57 -9.71 0.64
N PRO A 42 0.01 -10.83 1.10
CA PRO A 42 -0.75 -11.84 1.82
C PRO A 42 -1.34 -11.28 3.12
N LEU A 43 -2.63 -11.52 3.34
CA LEU A 43 -3.30 -11.13 4.58
C LEU A 43 -2.79 -12.01 5.73
N THR A 44 -2.47 -11.40 6.87
CA THR A 44 -2.01 -12.10 8.08
C THR A 44 -2.94 -11.91 9.26
N THR A 45 -3.76 -10.85 9.26
CA THR A 45 -4.75 -10.61 10.30
C THR A 45 -5.99 -9.97 9.68
N SER A 46 -7.16 -10.46 10.11
CA SER A 46 -8.47 -9.98 9.70
C SER A 46 -9.34 -9.89 10.96
N THR A 47 -9.72 -8.68 11.35
CA THR A 47 -10.74 -8.39 12.37
C THR A 47 -11.82 -7.49 11.77
N SER A 48 -12.82 -7.12 12.55
CA SER A 48 -13.90 -6.22 12.09
C SER A 48 -13.41 -4.85 11.62
N ASP A 49 -12.30 -4.36 12.17
CA ASP A 49 -11.80 -3.00 12.02
C ASP A 49 -10.30 -2.92 11.73
N LYS A 50 -9.58 -4.05 11.72
CA LYS A 50 -8.14 -4.08 11.52
C LYS A 50 -7.72 -5.22 10.61
N PHE A 51 -6.92 -4.88 9.62
CA PHE A 51 -6.35 -5.82 8.67
C PHE A 51 -4.84 -5.60 8.60
N GLU A 52 -4.07 -6.69 8.60
CA GLU A 52 -2.62 -6.63 8.48
C GLU A 52 -2.15 -7.57 7.38
N SER A 53 -1.07 -7.19 6.69
CA SER A 53 -0.42 -8.03 5.71
C SER A 53 1.01 -8.38 6.11
N SER A 54 1.52 -9.46 5.52
CA SER A 54 2.96 -9.65 5.36
C SER A 54 3.43 -9.01 4.04
N GLY A 55 4.69 -9.21 3.70
CA GLY A 55 5.30 -8.63 2.52
C GLY A 55 6.09 -7.35 2.80
N GLU A 56 7.11 -7.15 1.98
CA GLU A 56 7.97 -5.98 1.98
C GLU A 56 8.13 -5.49 0.55
N ILE A 57 8.23 -4.17 0.40
CA ILE A 57 8.63 -3.55 -0.86
C ILE A 57 9.87 -2.70 -0.65
N SER A 58 10.72 -2.66 -1.66
CA SER A 58 11.82 -1.72 -1.74
C SER A 58 11.80 -1.01 -3.09
N ILE A 59 11.89 0.31 -3.05
CA ILE A 59 11.85 1.20 -4.20
C ILE A 59 13.09 2.07 -4.16
N HIS A 60 13.89 2.00 -5.22
CA HIS A 60 15.15 2.74 -5.34
C HIS A 60 15.21 3.48 -6.67
N GLY A 61 15.94 4.59 -6.69
CA GLY A 61 16.31 5.30 -7.92
C GLY A 61 16.99 6.63 -7.64
N HIS A 62 17.31 7.37 -8.70
CA HIS A 62 17.92 8.70 -8.60
C HIS A 62 19.22 8.71 -7.80
N HIS A 63 20.12 7.78 -8.09
CA HIS A 63 21.42 7.61 -7.45
C HIS A 63 21.32 7.49 -5.91
N GLY A 64 20.26 6.83 -5.44
CA GLY A 64 19.99 6.60 -4.00
C GLY A 64 19.27 7.75 -3.29
N MET A 65 18.89 8.82 -4.01
CA MET A 65 18.05 9.87 -3.44
C MET A 65 16.62 9.38 -3.14
N LEU A 66 16.13 8.42 -3.94
CA LEU A 66 14.93 7.66 -3.65
C LEU A 66 15.37 6.29 -3.09
N ASP A 67 15.10 6.07 -1.81
CA ASP A 67 15.32 4.81 -1.10
C ASP A 67 14.17 4.62 -0.10
N VAL A 68 13.21 3.82 -0.51
CA VAL A 68 11.97 3.59 0.22
C VAL A 68 11.83 2.10 0.44
N THR A 69 11.93 1.68 1.70
CA THR A 69 11.62 0.29 2.08
C THR A 69 10.58 0.31 3.18
N PHE A 70 9.49 -0.40 2.96
CA PHE A 70 8.46 -0.59 3.95
C PHE A 70 7.83 -1.98 3.87
N HIS A 71 7.29 -2.42 5.00
CA HIS A 71 6.63 -3.72 5.14
C HIS A 71 5.44 -3.61 6.07
N HIS A 72 4.72 -4.72 6.25
CA HIS A 72 3.64 -4.87 7.22
C HIS A 72 2.59 -3.76 7.06
N LEU A 73 1.83 -3.82 5.96
CA LEU A 73 0.74 -2.91 5.70
C LEU A 73 -0.37 -3.17 6.71
N THR A 74 -0.84 -2.12 7.38
CA THR A 74 -1.97 -2.16 8.30
C THR A 74 -3.06 -1.24 7.80
N VAL A 75 -4.27 -1.76 7.66
CA VAL A 75 -5.48 -0.98 7.43
C VAL A 75 -6.30 -0.98 8.71
N THR A 76 -6.64 0.20 9.21
CA THR A 76 -7.58 0.36 10.34
C THR A 76 -8.80 1.12 9.84
N LEU A 77 -9.98 0.55 10.08
CA LEU A 77 -11.27 1.12 9.72
C LEU A 77 -11.89 1.82 10.93
N GLU A 78 -12.37 3.04 10.72
CA GLU A 78 -13.14 3.82 11.68
C GLU A 78 -14.42 4.29 10.98
N GLN A 79 -15.52 3.54 11.16
CA GLN A 79 -16.77 3.74 10.41
C GLN A 79 -16.55 3.59 8.90
N ASP A 80 -16.75 4.66 8.13
CA ASP A 80 -16.52 4.73 6.70
C ASP A 80 -15.09 5.17 6.34
N LYS A 81 -14.25 5.51 7.33
CA LYS A 81 -12.87 5.98 7.11
C LYS A 81 -11.89 4.84 7.26
N ALA A 82 -10.77 4.98 6.56
CA ALA A 82 -9.64 4.07 6.67
C ALA A 82 -8.32 4.83 6.87
N VAL A 83 -7.44 4.27 7.67
CA VAL A 83 -6.04 4.71 7.79
C VAL A 83 -5.14 3.55 7.36
N ILE A 84 -4.21 3.85 6.46
CA ILE A 84 -3.23 2.90 5.95
C ILE A 84 -1.87 3.26 6.53
N SER A 85 -1.29 2.33 7.26
CA SER A 85 0.02 2.46 7.89
C SER A 85 0.98 1.38 7.41
N VAL A 86 2.27 1.67 7.46
CA VAL A 86 3.34 0.72 7.15
C VAL A 86 4.43 0.80 8.21
N GLN A 87 5.26 -0.23 8.31
CA GLN A 87 6.49 -0.20 9.09
C GLN A 87 7.66 0.26 8.23
N VAL A 88 8.34 1.31 8.68
CA VAL A 88 9.56 1.85 8.07
C VAL A 88 10.63 1.92 9.15
N LYS A 89 11.74 1.18 8.97
CA LYS A 89 12.88 1.18 9.92
C LYS A 89 12.43 0.98 11.38
N GLY A 90 11.49 0.06 11.61
CA GLY A 90 10.95 -0.28 12.93
C GLY A 90 9.94 0.72 13.51
N ARG A 91 9.44 1.67 12.71
CA ARG A 91 8.42 2.65 13.12
C ARG A 91 7.17 2.53 12.27
N SER A 92 6.01 2.57 12.92
CA SER A 92 4.73 2.67 12.23
C SER A 92 4.52 4.09 11.69
N MET A 93 4.21 4.20 10.40
CA MET A 93 3.95 5.47 9.70
C MET A 93 2.61 5.41 8.99
N LYS A 94 1.75 6.42 9.21
CA LYS A 94 0.47 6.59 8.51
C LYS A 94 0.72 7.23 7.16
N ILE A 95 0.71 6.44 6.08
CA ILE A 95 1.10 6.91 4.74
C ILE A 95 -0.09 7.29 3.86
N ALA A 96 -1.26 6.72 4.14
CA ALA A 96 -2.48 7.06 3.42
C ALA A 96 -3.69 7.09 4.36
N ARG A 97 -4.73 7.79 3.92
CA ARG A 97 -6.06 7.77 4.52
C ARG A 97 -7.11 7.67 3.43
N GLY A 98 -8.31 7.23 3.77
CA GLY A 98 -9.29 6.89 2.79
C GLY A 98 -10.70 6.78 3.32
N HIS A 99 -11.62 6.43 2.41
CA HIS A 99 -12.97 6.04 2.73
C HIS A 99 -13.27 4.68 2.10
N VAL A 100 -14.07 3.87 2.78
CA VAL A 100 -14.61 2.62 2.26
C VAL A 100 -15.64 2.96 1.19
N ILE A 101 -15.39 2.55 -0.04
CA ILE A 101 -16.27 2.79 -1.19
C ILE A 101 -17.06 1.53 -1.59
N HIS A 102 -16.60 0.36 -1.18
CA HIS A 102 -17.29 -0.92 -1.36
C HIS A 102 -16.97 -1.86 -0.18
N HIS A 103 -17.96 -2.60 0.31
CA HIS A 103 -17.80 -3.55 1.40
C HIS A 103 -18.80 -4.71 1.25
N THR A 104 -18.28 -5.91 1.04
CA THR A 104 -19.00 -7.18 1.07
C THR A 104 -18.23 -8.17 1.96
N PRO A 105 -18.81 -9.35 2.28
CA PRO A 105 -18.08 -10.39 3.00
C PRO A 105 -16.78 -10.85 2.32
N GLU A 106 -16.67 -10.68 1.00
CA GLU A 106 -15.54 -11.13 0.18
C GLU A 106 -14.54 -10.01 -0.14
N GLU A 107 -14.95 -8.75 -0.03
CA GLU A 107 -14.15 -7.64 -0.53
C GLU A 107 -14.41 -6.32 0.20
N ILE A 108 -13.32 -5.59 0.48
CA ILE A 108 -13.38 -4.20 0.93
C ILE A 108 -12.54 -3.35 -0.04
N VAL A 109 -13.13 -2.31 -0.60
CA VAL A 109 -12.42 -1.35 -1.47
C VAL A 109 -12.37 0.01 -0.80
N ILE A 110 -11.17 0.58 -0.75
CA ILE A 110 -10.85 1.82 -0.03
C ILE A 110 -10.23 2.81 -1.02
N SER A 111 -10.87 3.97 -1.21
CA SER A 111 -10.21 5.09 -1.90
C SER A 111 -9.04 5.58 -1.05
N THR A 112 -7.86 5.88 -1.60
CA THR A 112 -6.73 6.34 -0.79
C THR A 112 -6.23 7.72 -1.21
N GLN A 113 -5.78 8.49 -0.22
CA GLN A 113 -5.16 9.80 -0.37
C GLN A 113 -3.89 9.84 0.47
N VAL A 114 -2.82 10.40 -0.10
CA VAL A 114 -1.52 10.43 0.56
C VAL A 114 -1.54 11.38 1.76
N THR A 115 -0.92 10.99 2.88
CA THR A 115 -0.69 11.90 4.00
C THR A 115 0.59 12.73 3.77
N THR A 116 0.89 13.69 4.64
CA THR A 116 2.18 14.38 4.63
C THR A 116 3.35 13.39 4.79
N MET A 117 3.25 12.48 5.76
CA MET A 117 4.29 11.45 5.99
C MET A 117 4.42 10.48 4.80
N GLY A 118 3.31 10.12 4.17
CA GLY A 118 3.32 9.30 2.96
C GLY A 118 3.99 10.01 1.79
N SER A 119 3.74 11.32 1.63
CA SER A 119 4.41 12.10 0.59
C SER A 119 5.92 12.14 0.82
N GLU A 120 6.36 12.47 2.04
CA GLU A 120 7.78 12.47 2.41
C GLU A 120 8.44 11.12 2.14
N LEU A 121 7.76 10.02 2.50
CA LEU A 121 8.22 8.67 2.22
C LEU A 121 8.40 8.42 0.72
N LEU A 122 7.54 8.99 -0.14
CA LEU A 122 7.59 8.84 -1.60
C LEU A 122 8.41 9.95 -2.29
N GLY A 123 9.27 10.66 -1.56
CA GLY A 123 10.17 11.69 -2.11
C GLY A 123 9.62 13.13 -2.10
N GLY A 124 8.48 13.36 -1.46
CA GLY A 124 7.95 14.70 -1.17
C GLY A 124 7.23 15.40 -2.33
N VAL A 125 6.96 14.70 -3.44
CA VAL A 125 6.42 15.30 -4.67
C VAL A 125 4.91 15.48 -4.68
N TYR A 126 4.19 14.75 -3.82
CA TYR A 126 2.73 14.78 -3.77
C TYR A 126 2.24 15.64 -2.61
N GLN A 127 1.26 16.51 -2.82
CA GLN A 127 0.67 17.23 -1.69
C GLN A 127 -0.20 16.28 -0.87
N ALA A 128 -0.25 16.49 0.46
CA ALA A 128 -1.16 15.74 1.30
C ALA A 128 -2.61 15.90 0.80
N GLY A 129 -3.36 14.79 0.72
CA GLY A 129 -4.68 14.74 0.11
C GLY A 129 -4.68 14.40 -1.39
N THR A 130 -3.52 14.29 -2.03
CA THR A 130 -3.45 13.80 -3.42
C THR A 130 -3.98 12.36 -3.49
N ASP A 131 -4.85 12.10 -4.45
CA ASP A 131 -5.40 10.77 -4.69
C ASP A 131 -4.30 9.77 -5.08
N MET A 132 -4.41 8.59 -4.51
CA MET A 132 -3.58 7.42 -4.73
C MET A 132 -4.45 6.27 -5.25
N ASP A 133 -3.81 5.20 -5.69
CA ASP A 133 -4.57 4.05 -6.19
C ASP A 133 -5.44 3.48 -5.06
N PRO A 134 -6.67 3.04 -5.34
CA PRO A 134 -7.50 2.41 -4.32
C PRO A 134 -6.83 1.14 -3.81
N LEU A 135 -7.04 0.85 -2.52
CA LEU A 135 -6.62 -0.39 -1.88
C LEU A 135 -7.82 -1.34 -1.81
N THR A 136 -7.63 -2.57 -2.29
CA THR A 136 -8.62 -3.64 -2.16
C THR A 136 -8.12 -4.69 -1.18
N ILE A 137 -9.01 -5.16 -0.30
CA ILE A 137 -8.79 -6.30 0.59
C ILE A 137 -9.71 -7.41 0.09
N HIS A 138 -9.14 -8.50 -0.42
CA HIS A 138 -9.89 -9.71 -0.74
C HIS A 138 -9.91 -10.63 0.48
N LEU A 139 -11.12 -11.00 0.90
CA LEU A 139 -11.42 -11.87 2.01
C LEU A 139 -12.00 -13.18 1.49
N ASN A 140 -11.86 -14.25 2.26
CA ASN A 140 -12.61 -15.46 2.01
C ASN A 140 -13.97 -15.27 2.69
N SER A 141 -15.05 -15.40 1.92
CA SER A 141 -16.37 -15.59 2.52
C SER A 141 -16.32 -16.85 3.39
N GLU A 142 -16.44 -16.69 4.72
CA GLU A 142 -16.85 -17.81 5.55
C GLU A 142 -18.23 -18.25 5.05
N GLY A 143 -18.33 -19.49 4.58
CA GLY A 143 -19.59 -20.10 4.13
C GLY A 143 -20.50 -20.46 5.29
#